data_AF-A0A1V3XXX5-F1
#
_entry.id   AF-A0A1V3XXX5-F1
#
_cell.length_a   1.000
_cell.length_b   1.000
_cell.length_c   1.000
_cell.angle_alpha   90.00
_cell.angle_beta   90.00
_cell.angle_gamma   90.00
#
_symmetry.space_group_name_H-M   'P 1'
#
loop_
_entity.id
_entity.type
_entity.pdbx_description
1 polymer ?
#
loop_
_entity_poly.entity_id
_entity_poly.type
_entity_poly.pdbx_seq_one_letter_code
_entity_poly.pdbx_strand_id
1 'polypeptide(L)'
;MTAVYNAANEEAAEAFLTGRIGFPAIVGTIADVLHDADQWALPPATVDDVLDAQRWARERAQRAVAKANPAGAYEKVSGKA
;
A
#
# COMPACT_ATOMS: atom_id res chain seq x y z
N MET A 1 6.18 2.51 -13.29
CA MET A 1 5.57 2.84 -11.97
C MET A 1 4.05 2.68 -11.84
N THR A 2 3.20 2.92 -12.85
CA THR A 2 1.72 2.83 -12.68
C THR A 2 1.23 1.50 -12.09
N ALA A 3 1.74 0.37 -12.60
CA ALA A 3 1.39 -0.96 -12.11
C ALA A 3 1.78 -1.19 -10.63
N VAL A 4 2.93 -0.64 -10.22
CA VAL A 4 3.41 -0.69 -8.83
C VAL A 4 2.48 0.10 -7.91
N TYR A 5 2.15 1.34 -8.28
CA TYR A 5 1.26 2.18 -7.48
C TYR A 5 -0.12 1.54 -7.31
N ASN A 6 -0.72 1.05 -8.40
CA ASN A 6 -2.06 0.46 -8.36
C ASN A 6 -2.08 -0.79 -7.48
N ALA A 7 -1.11 -1.70 -7.65
CA ALA A 7 -1.01 -2.90 -6.84
C ALA A 7 -0.78 -2.59 -5.35
N ALA A 8 0.09 -1.62 -5.04
CA ALA A 8 0.32 -1.19 -3.65
C ALA A 8 -0.94 -0.58 -3.03
N ASN A 9 -1.67 0.25 -3.78
CA ASN A 9 -2.90 0.87 -3.34
C ASN A 9 -4.02 -0.17 -3.10
N GLU A 10 -4.14 -1.18 -3.95
CA GLU A 10 -5.13 -2.26 -3.78
C GLU A 10 -4.92 -3.04 -2.47
N GLU A 11 -3.68 -3.47 -2.19
CA GLU A 11 -3.37 -4.19 -0.95
C GLU A 11 -3.60 -3.33 0.30
N ALA A 12 -3.21 -2.05 0.23
CA ALA A 12 -3.40 -1.10 1.32
C ALA A 12 -4.89 -0.76 1.54
N ALA A 13 -5.66 -0.58 0.47
CA ALA A 13 -7.09 -0.34 0.55
C ALA A 13 -7.82 -1.56 1.13
N GLU A 14 -7.49 -2.77 0.70
CA GLU A 14 -8.05 -3.99 1.29
C GLU A 14 -7.71 -4.10 2.79
N ALA A 15 -6.46 -3.84 3.17
CA ALA A 15 -6.05 -3.84 4.57
C ALA A 15 -6.82 -2.80 5.40
N PHE A 16 -7.10 -1.63 4.84
CA PHE A 16 -7.92 -0.62 5.50
C PHE A 16 -9.39 -1.05 5.62
N LEU A 17 -10.00 -1.53 4.53
CA LEU A 17 -11.40 -1.98 4.49
C LEU A 17 -11.65 -3.17 5.43
N THR A 18 -10.62 -4.01 5.65
CA THR A 18 -10.66 -5.14 6.59
C THR A 18 -10.24 -4.77 8.02
N GLY A 19 -9.97 -3.49 8.29
CA GLY A 19 -9.63 -2.98 9.63
C GLY A 19 -8.22 -3.33 10.12
N ARG A 20 -7.35 -3.87 9.26
CA ARG A 20 -5.97 -4.24 9.60
C ARG A 20 -5.05 -3.04 9.77
N ILE A 21 -5.34 -1.92 9.08
CA ILE A 21 -4.57 -0.68 9.17
C ILE A 21 -5.50 0.54 9.26
N GLY A 22 -4.99 1.66 9.79
CA GLY A 22 -5.69 2.95 9.74
C GLY A 22 -5.50 3.70 8.42
N PHE A 23 -6.37 4.67 8.13
CA PHE A 23 -6.35 5.45 6.89
C PHE A 23 -4.98 6.08 6.55
N PRO A 24 -4.22 6.69 7.49
CA PRO A 24 -2.90 7.24 7.18
C PRO A 24 -1.87 6.19 6.73
N ALA A 25 -2.04 4.93 7.15
CA ALA A 25 -1.13 3.85 6.79
C ALA A 25 -1.27 3.43 5.32
N ILE A 26 -2.35 3.82 4.61
CA ILE A 26 -2.48 3.60 3.17
C ILE A 26 -1.37 4.36 2.44
N VAL A 27 -1.27 5.67 2.67
CA VAL A 27 -0.25 6.52 2.00
C VAL A 27 1.15 6.13 2.47
N GLY A 28 1.34 5.79 3.74
CA GLY A 28 2.60 5.26 4.24
C GLY A 28 3.04 3.97 3.52
N THR A 29 2.11 3.02 3.33
CA THR A 29 2.38 1.78 2.60
C THR A 29 2.77 2.06 1.14
N ILE A 30 2.04 2.94 0.46
CA ILE A 30 2.33 3.28 -0.93
C ILE A 30 3.70 3.97 -1.04
N ALA A 31 4.02 4.89 -0.13
CA ALA A 31 5.32 5.57 -0.09
C ALA A 31 6.47 4.56 0.10
N ASP A 32 6.33 3.62 1.04
CA ASP A 32 7.32 2.57 1.30
C ASP A 32 7.55 1.67 0.06
N VAL A 33 6.48 1.32 -0.68
CA VAL A 33 6.63 0.51 -1.89
C VAL A 33 7.29 1.31 -3.01
N LEU A 34 6.88 2.56 -3.23
CA LEU A 34 7.46 3.40 -4.28
C LEU A 34 8.93 3.73 -4.02
N HIS A 35 9.34 3.86 -2.76
CA HIS A 35 10.73 4.10 -2.39
C HIS A 35 11.67 2.99 -2.87
N ASP A 36 11.21 1.73 -2.87
CA ASP A 36 11.99 0.58 -3.28
C ASP A 36 11.81 0.20 -4.77
N ALA A 37 11.08 1.00 -5.55
CA ALA A 37 10.61 0.65 -6.88
C ALA A 37 11.57 1.03 -8.03
N ASP A 38 12.84 1.32 -7.74
CA ASP A 38 13.82 1.78 -8.74
C ASP A 38 13.92 0.83 -9.96
N GLN A 39 13.85 -0.48 -9.73
CA GLN A 39 13.86 -1.49 -10.80
C GLN A 39 12.64 -1.42 -11.76
N TRP A 40 11.58 -0.71 -11.37
CA TRP A 40 10.33 -0.51 -12.13
C TRP A 40 10.14 0.94 -12.60
N ALA A 41 11.23 1.73 -12.60
CA ALA A 41 11.22 3.13 -13.01
C ALA A 41 10.98 3.29 -14.53
N LEU A 42 11.48 2.35 -15.33
CA LEU A 42 11.25 2.35 -16.78
C LEU A 42 9.83 1.84 -17.11
N PRO A 43 9.23 2.32 -18.21
CA PRO A 43 7.99 1.74 -18.71
C PRO A 43 8.18 0.25 -19.05
N PRO A 44 7.24 -0.63 -18.64
CA PRO A 44 7.28 -2.04 -19.00
C PRO A 44 7.16 -2.21 -20.52
N ALA A 45 7.94 -3.13 -21.09
CA ALA A 45 7.94 -3.41 -22.52
C ALA A 45 6.94 -4.53 -22.88
N THR A 46 6.59 -5.37 -21.91
CA THR A 46 5.72 -6.53 -22.10
C THR A 46 4.62 -6.62 -21.04
N VAL A 47 3.63 -7.46 -21.30
CA VAL A 47 2.61 -7.82 -20.29
C VAL A 47 3.25 -8.54 -19.10
N ASP A 48 4.25 -9.38 -19.34
CA ASP A 48 4.95 -10.11 -18.27
C ASP A 48 5.67 -9.14 -17.33
N ASP A 49 6.31 -8.08 -17.85
CA ASP A 49 6.92 -7.02 -17.03
C ASP A 49 5.89 -6.33 -16.12
N VAL A 50 4.67 -6.09 -16.63
CA VAL A 50 3.57 -5.51 -15.85
C VAL A 50 3.13 -6.48 -14.75
N LEU A 51 3.04 -7.77 -15.05
CA LEU A 51 2.65 -8.80 -14.08
C LEU A 51 3.72 -8.98 -13.00
N ASP A 52 5.00 -8.94 -13.36
CA ASP A 52 6.12 -8.97 -12.40
C ASP A 52 6.11 -7.74 -11.49
N ALA A 53 5.93 -6.55 -12.06
CA ALA A 53 5.84 -5.31 -11.28
C ALA A 53 4.69 -5.35 -10.27
N GLN A 54 3.53 -5.89 -10.66
CA GLN A 54 2.38 -6.05 -9.77
C GLN A 54 2.67 -7.06 -8.66
N ARG A 55 3.20 -8.25 -8.98
CA ARG A 55 3.54 -9.27 -7.98
C ARG A 55 4.51 -8.71 -6.94
N TRP A 56 5.58 -8.07 -7.40
CA TRP A 56 6.57 -7.43 -6.55
C TRP A 56 5.94 -6.38 -5.62
N ALA A 57 5.09 -5.50 -6.16
CA ALA A 57 4.43 -4.45 -5.39
C ALA A 57 3.48 -5.01 -4.33
N ARG A 58 2.72 -6.06 -4.66
CA ARG A 58 1.82 -6.73 -3.71
C ARG A 58 2.58 -7.31 -2.52
N GLU A 59 3.65 -8.05 -2.79
CA GLU A 59 4.49 -8.61 -1.73
C GLU A 59 5.08 -7.54 -0.82
N ARG A 60 5.53 -6.41 -1.39
CA ARG A 60 6.13 -5.33 -0.62
C ARG A 60 5.09 -4.58 0.21
N ALA A 61 3.89 -4.35 -0.34
CA ALA A 61 2.78 -3.75 0.37
C ALA A 61 2.30 -4.63 1.53
N GLN A 62 2.17 -5.94 1.33
CA GLN A 62 1.80 -6.89 2.38
C GLN A 62 2.81 -6.88 3.55
N ARG A 63 4.11 -6.79 3.25
CA ARG A 63 5.16 -6.64 4.27
C ARG A 63 5.07 -5.32 5.03
N ALA A 64 4.69 -4.22 4.38
CA ALA A 64 4.49 -2.92 5.02
C ALA A 64 3.23 -2.92 5.89
N VAL A 65 2.12 -3.45 5.39
CA VAL A 65 0.86 -3.65 6.12
C VAL A 65 1.07 -4.48 7.38
N ALA A 66 1.86 -5.55 7.31
CA ALA A 66 2.17 -6.39 8.47
C ALA A 66 2.94 -5.66 9.59
N LYS A 67 3.63 -4.56 9.27
CA LYS A 67 4.34 -3.71 10.25
C LYS A 67 3.48 -2.54 10.75
N ALA A 68 2.40 -2.21 10.05
CA ALA A 68 1.51 -1.12 10.42
C ALA A 68 0.59 -1.56 11.55
N ASN A 69 0.34 -0.65 12.49
CA ASN A 69 -0.62 -0.91 13.55
C ASN A 69 -2.05 -0.77 13.00
N PRO A 70 -3.01 -1.59 13.48
CA PRO A 70 -4.42 -1.33 13.24
C PRO A 70 -4.76 0.07 13.76
N ALA A 71 -5.77 0.72 13.17
CA ALA A 71 -6.25 1.99 13.69
C ALA A 71 -6.53 1.84 15.18
N GLY A 72 -5.69 2.45 16.03
CA GLY A 72 -6.02 2.62 17.43
C GLY A 72 -7.42 3.20 17.48
N ALA A 73 -8.33 2.50 18.15
CA ALA A 73 -9.76 2.80 18.18
C ALA A 73 -9.95 4.30 18.17
N TYR A 74 -10.48 4.86 17.06
CA TYR A 74 -10.68 6.29 16.82
C TYR A 74 -10.99 6.96 18.16
N GLU A 75 -9.98 7.57 18.77
CA GLU A 75 -10.08 8.02 20.16
C GLU A 75 -11.15 9.09 20.15
N LYS A 76 -12.23 8.78 20.88
CA LYS A 76 -13.48 9.53 20.99
C LYS A 76 -13.29 11.01 20.67
N VAL A 77 -13.65 11.43 19.45
CA VAL A 77 -13.95 12.85 19.20
C VAL A 77 -15.33 13.13 19.82
N SER A 78 -15.36 13.06 21.15
CA SER A 78 -16.45 13.47 22.04
C SER A 78 -15.98 14.75 22.73
N GLY A 79 -15.82 15.80 21.93
CA GLY A 79 -15.76 17.18 22.41
C GLY A 79 -17.20 17.70 22.45
N LYS A 80 -17.79 17.72 23.65
CA LYS A 80 -19.12 18.27 23.95
C LYS A 80 -19.27 19.70 23.43
N ALA A 81 -20.43 20.01 22.86
CA ALA A 81 -21.03 21.34 22.92
C ALA A 81 -22.08 21.35 24.03
#